data_AF-A0A836V713-F1
#
_entry.id   AF-A0A836V713-F1
#
_cell.length_a   1.000
_cell.length_b   1.000
_cell.length_c   1.000
_cell.angle_alpha   90.00
_cell.angle_beta   90.00
_cell.angle_gamma   90.00
#
_symmetry.space_group_name_H-M   'P 1'
#
loop_
_entity.id
_entity.type
_entity.pdbx_description
1 polymer ?
#
loop_
_entity_poly.entity_id
_entity_poly.type
_entity_poly.pdbx_seq_one_letter_code
_entity_poly.pdbx_strand_id
1 'polypeptide(L)'
;MKHSCLTERLRKSSVFQRAYTGRKNVNTRLVTLYVVPRAKSERKAPGSNSSFNATRMPFVGFVAAKKVLKSAVARNRVKRRVREAYRLLTRSLREGHCDPARAAIAKTVQNTAICTDSKTESAAKPQYKLGQWYVLVFVLHAAALEASWADILKAVDECLNKAEHKYGVMRGGEPGGKPRE
;
A
#
# COMPACT_ATOMS: atom_id res chain seq x y z
N MET A 1 -7.53 25.55 2.24
CA MET A 1 -6.74 24.29 2.34
C MET A 1 -7.00 23.42 1.12
N LYS A 2 -6.08 23.40 0.14
CA LYS A 2 -6.23 22.58 -1.08
C LYS A 2 -5.89 21.13 -0.74
N HIS A 3 -6.90 20.27 -0.58
CA HIS A 3 -6.67 18.83 -0.43
C HIS A 3 -5.98 18.30 -1.70
N SER A 4 -4.71 17.92 -1.58
CA SER A 4 -3.84 17.37 -2.64
C SER A 4 -4.28 15.98 -3.14
N CYS A 5 -5.57 15.64 -3.05
CA CYS A 5 -6.12 14.30 -3.31
C CYS A 5 -6.07 13.89 -4.79
N LEU A 6 -5.91 14.84 -5.70
CA LEU A 6 -5.89 14.57 -7.15
C LEU A 6 -4.52 14.12 -7.66
N THR A 7 -3.42 14.53 -7.01
CA THR A 7 -2.06 14.31 -7.51
C THR A 7 -1.61 12.86 -7.38
N GLU A 8 -2.13 12.13 -6.39
CA GLU A 8 -1.72 10.75 -6.12
C GLU A 8 -2.44 9.72 -6.98
N ARG A 9 -3.51 10.10 -7.68
CA ARG A 9 -4.30 9.13 -8.42
C ARG A 9 -3.55 8.71 -9.69
N LEU A 10 -3.28 7.42 -9.81
CA LEU A 10 -2.70 6.87 -11.02
C LEU A 10 -3.70 6.88 -12.18
N ARG A 11 -3.37 7.56 -13.28
CA ARG A 11 -4.23 7.70 -14.48
C ARG A 11 -3.64 7.07 -15.75
N LYS A 12 -2.32 7.11 -15.93
CA LYS A 12 -1.64 6.70 -17.17
C LYS A 12 -1.52 5.18 -17.25
N SER A 13 -2.01 4.57 -18.34
CA SER A 13 -1.94 3.12 -18.59
C SER A 13 -0.51 2.59 -18.66
N SER A 14 0.42 3.35 -19.24
CA SER A 14 1.85 3.01 -19.32
C SER A 14 2.47 2.75 -17.95
N VAL A 15 2.01 3.45 -16.92
CA VAL A 15 2.51 3.30 -15.56
C VAL A 15 1.95 2.04 -14.89
N PHE A 16 0.71 1.65 -15.21
CA PHE A 16 0.18 0.34 -14.79
C PHE A 16 0.96 -0.80 -15.45
N GLN A 17 1.21 -0.71 -16.77
CA GLN A 17 2.02 -1.69 -17.49
C GLN A 17 3.42 -1.81 -16.90
N ARG A 18 4.05 -0.69 -16.53
CA ARG A 18 5.35 -0.68 -15.83
C ARG A 18 5.28 -1.43 -14.49
N ALA A 19 4.22 -1.23 -13.71
CA ALA A 19 4.02 -1.94 -12.46
C ALA A 19 3.86 -3.46 -12.66
N TYR A 20 3.14 -3.89 -13.69
CA TYR A 20 2.98 -5.31 -14.01
C TYR A 20 4.27 -5.93 -14.55
N THR A 21 4.98 -5.22 -15.43
CA THR A 21 6.25 -5.67 -16.02
C THR A 21 7.33 -5.80 -14.95
N GLY A 22 7.31 -4.93 -13.94
CA GLY A 22 8.26 -4.97 -12.82
C GLY A 22 8.14 -6.23 -11.96
N ARG A 23 7.03 -6.99 -12.02
CA ARG A 23 6.76 -8.25 -11.29
C ARG A 23 7.01 -8.21 -9.78
N LYS A 24 7.16 -7.03 -9.18
CA LYS A 24 7.30 -6.83 -7.73
C LYS A 24 5.92 -6.72 -7.12
N ASN A 25 5.41 -7.84 -6.62
CA ASN A 25 4.12 -7.87 -5.93
C ASN A 25 4.22 -8.52 -4.55
N VAL A 26 3.20 -8.22 -3.75
CA VAL A 26 2.89 -8.85 -2.48
C VAL A 26 1.43 -9.25 -2.53
N ASN A 27 1.12 -10.45 -2.08
CA ASN A 27 -0.23 -10.96 -2.07
C ASN A 27 -0.77 -11.13 -0.65
N THR A 28 -2.03 -10.80 -0.46
CA THR A 28 -2.85 -11.15 0.71
C THR A 28 -4.16 -11.77 0.21
N ARG A 29 -4.94 -12.34 1.13
CA ARG A 29 -6.23 -12.97 0.78
C ARG A 29 -7.21 -11.99 0.11
N LEU A 30 -7.15 -10.71 0.47
CA LEU A 30 -8.10 -9.70 -0.01
C LEU A 30 -7.55 -8.86 -1.16
N VAL A 31 -6.24 -8.61 -1.18
CA VAL A 31 -5.61 -7.67 -2.11
C VAL A 31 -4.22 -8.12 -2.53
N THR A 32 -3.88 -7.92 -3.81
CA THR A 32 -2.49 -7.98 -4.29
C THR A 32 -1.97 -6.57 -4.51
N LEU A 33 -0.82 -6.23 -3.93
CA LEU A 33 -0.14 -4.96 -4.12
C LEU A 33 1.05 -5.13 -5.08
N TYR A 34 1.04 -4.38 -6.19
CA TYR A 34 2.21 -4.21 -7.05
C TYR A 34 2.93 -2.93 -6.69
N VAL A 35 4.26 -2.98 -6.61
CA VAL A 35 5.09 -1.85 -6.22
C VAL A 35 6.14 -1.54 -7.27
N VAL A 36 6.34 -0.26 -7.53
CA VAL A 36 7.45 0.24 -8.36
C VAL A 36 8.30 1.16 -7.48
N PRO A 37 9.59 0.84 -7.24
CA PRO A 37 10.47 1.72 -6.50
C PRO A 37 10.82 2.97 -7.33
N ARG A 38 11.04 4.11 -6.67
CA ARG A 38 11.62 5.29 -7.32
C ARG A 38 13.07 5.03 -7.71
N ALA A 39 13.43 5.44 -8.92
CA ALA A 39 14.80 5.36 -9.42
C ALA A 39 15.75 6.20 -8.55
N LYS A 40 17.02 5.79 -8.43
CA LYS A 40 18.02 6.51 -7.61
C LYS A 40 18.26 7.95 -8.10
N SER A 41 18.19 8.19 -9.41
CA SER A 41 18.29 9.53 -10.01
C SER A 41 17.12 10.43 -9.59
N GLU A 42 15.90 9.90 -9.52
CA GLU A 42 14.73 10.62 -9.03
C GLU A 42 14.76 10.87 -7.51
N ARG A 43 15.60 10.15 -6.76
CA ARG A 43 15.81 10.38 -5.33
C ARG A 43 16.76 11.56 -5.07
N LYS A 44 17.67 11.85 -6.01
CA LYS A 44 18.64 12.95 -5.99
C LYS A 44 18.34 13.94 -7.13
N ALA A 45 17.24 14.68 -7.05
CA ALA A 45 17.11 15.85 -7.91
C ALA A 45 18.20 16.88 -7.49
N PRO A 46 19.10 17.30 -8.39
CA PRO A 46 20.15 18.26 -8.07
C PRO A 46 19.52 19.63 -7.82
N GLY A 47 19.71 20.19 -6.62
CA GLY A 47 19.22 21.53 -6.26
C GLY A 47 18.18 21.61 -5.14
N SER A 48 17.72 20.48 -4.58
CA SER A 48 16.84 20.48 -3.41
C SER A 48 17.60 20.01 -2.17
N ASN A 49 18.01 20.96 -1.32
CA ASN A 49 18.66 20.71 -0.02
C ASN A 49 17.72 20.11 1.04
N SER A 50 16.64 19.42 0.66
CA SER A 50 15.78 18.73 1.63
C SER A 50 16.23 17.29 1.81
N SER A 51 16.53 16.94 3.06
CA SER A 51 16.55 15.58 3.60
C SER A 51 15.54 14.67 2.88
N PHE A 52 15.95 13.46 2.51
CA PHE A 52 15.10 12.34 2.04
C PHE A 52 13.69 12.77 1.61
N ASN A 53 13.45 13.01 0.31
CA ASN A 53 12.18 13.45 -0.32
C ASN A 53 10.90 12.72 0.20
N ALA A 54 10.51 12.95 1.45
CA ALA A 54 9.33 12.44 2.12
C ALA A 54 8.05 13.13 1.61
N THR A 55 8.23 14.23 0.88
CA THR A 55 7.16 15.10 0.38
C THR A 55 6.44 14.52 -0.84
N ARG A 56 7.06 13.62 -1.62
CA ARG A 56 6.44 13.05 -2.83
C ARG A 56 5.76 11.71 -2.54
N MET A 57 4.47 11.78 -2.23
CA MET A 57 3.59 10.61 -2.14
C MET A 57 3.64 9.77 -3.43
N PRO A 58 3.56 8.43 -3.32
CA PRO A 58 3.52 7.56 -4.48
C PRO A 58 2.21 7.73 -5.27
N PHE A 59 2.23 7.44 -6.56
CA PHE A 59 1.01 7.32 -7.33
C PHE A 59 0.30 6.01 -6.98
N VAL A 60 -1.00 6.07 -6.70
CA VAL A 60 -1.81 4.93 -6.27
C VAL A 60 -2.89 4.61 -7.28
N GLY A 61 -2.90 3.36 -7.72
CA GLY A 61 -3.92 2.76 -8.58
C GLY A 61 -4.75 1.72 -7.83
N PHE A 62 -6.05 1.65 -8.14
CA PHE A 62 -6.95 0.62 -7.61
C PHE A 62 -7.63 -0.10 -8.78
N VAL A 63 -7.44 -1.40 -8.86
CA VAL A 63 -7.91 -2.25 -9.94
C VAL A 63 -8.84 -3.31 -9.35
N ALA A 64 -10.04 -3.43 -9.92
CA ALA A 64 -11.01 -4.45 -9.56
C ALA A 64 -11.46 -5.15 -10.84
N ALA A 65 -11.11 -6.42 -11.00
CA ALA A 65 -11.39 -7.16 -12.22
C ALA A 65 -12.90 -7.35 -12.43
N LYS A 66 -13.36 -7.20 -13.70
CA LYS A 66 -14.76 -7.44 -14.08
C LYS A 66 -15.16 -8.91 -13.85
N LYS A 67 -14.24 -9.86 -14.07
CA LYS A 67 -14.47 -11.30 -13.88
C LYS A 67 -14.78 -11.66 -12.44
N VAL A 68 -14.12 -10.99 -11.51
CA VAL A 68 -14.24 -11.23 -10.07
C VAL A 68 -15.52 -10.59 -9.54
N LEU A 69 -15.92 -9.45 -10.11
CA LEU A 69 -17.03 -8.63 -9.64
C LEU A 69 -17.89 -8.17 -10.83
N LYS A 70 -18.97 -8.91 -11.11
CA LYS A 70 -19.87 -8.63 -12.25
C LYS A 70 -20.58 -7.27 -12.10
N SER A 71 -20.89 -6.86 -10.86
CA SER A 71 -21.53 -5.56 -10.58
C SER A 71 -20.53 -4.40 -10.55
N ALA A 72 -20.80 -3.35 -11.33
CA ALA A 72 -20.02 -2.11 -11.30
C ALA A 72 -20.12 -1.39 -9.94
N VAL A 73 -21.29 -1.46 -9.30
CA VAL A 73 -21.53 -0.87 -7.97
C VAL A 73 -20.65 -1.56 -6.93
N ALA A 74 -20.62 -2.89 -6.92
CA ALA A 74 -19.79 -3.67 -6.01
C ALA A 74 -18.30 -3.35 -6.17
N ARG A 75 -17.79 -3.28 -7.42
CA ARG A 75 -16.42 -2.86 -7.73
C ARG A 75 -16.09 -1.47 -7.20
N ASN A 76 -17.01 -0.53 -7.38
CA ASN A 76 -16.80 0.85 -6.92
C ASN A 76 -16.86 0.96 -5.39
N ARG A 77 -17.74 0.19 -4.74
CA ARG A 77 -17.83 0.11 -3.27
C ARG A 77 -16.51 -0.39 -2.68
N VAL A 78 -15.98 -1.51 -3.16
CA VAL A 78 -14.71 -2.05 -2.63
C VAL A 78 -13.51 -1.13 -2.92
N LYS A 79 -13.44 -0.53 -4.13
CA LYS A 79 -12.40 0.47 -4.44
C LYS A 79 -12.46 1.68 -3.52
N ARG A 80 -13.67 2.14 -3.16
CA ARG A 80 -13.85 3.24 -2.19
C ARG A 80 -13.35 2.83 -0.82
N ARG A 81 -13.74 1.65 -0.32
CA ARG A 81 -13.28 1.13 0.97
C ARG A 81 -11.75 1.04 1.05
N VAL A 82 -11.11 0.41 0.07
CA VAL A 82 -9.64 0.26 0.06
C VAL A 82 -8.93 1.61 -0.08
N ARG A 83 -9.50 2.55 -0.86
CA ARG A 83 -8.96 3.91 -0.96
C ARG A 83 -9.01 4.65 0.37
N GLU A 84 -10.13 4.58 1.08
CA GLU A 84 -10.26 5.20 2.41
C GLU A 84 -9.33 4.53 3.43
N ALA A 85 -9.19 3.20 3.39
CA ALA A 85 -8.26 2.47 4.24
C ALA A 85 -6.81 2.95 4.04
N TYR A 86 -6.39 3.04 2.77
CA TYR A 86 -5.09 3.62 2.42
C TYR A 86 -4.96 5.07 2.87
N ARG A 87 -6.00 5.90 2.69
CA ARG A 87 -5.99 7.32 3.09
C ARG A 87 -5.78 7.47 4.59
N LEU A 88 -6.44 6.66 5.41
CA LEU A 88 -6.28 6.68 6.87
C LEU A 88 -4.86 6.26 7.28
N LEU A 89 -4.36 5.15 6.72
CA LEU A 89 -3.02 4.66 7.03
C LEU A 89 -1.91 5.63 6.60
N THR A 90 -2.11 6.33 5.49
CA THR A 90 -1.11 7.28 4.97
C THR A 90 -1.26 8.69 5.51
N ARG A 91 -2.41 9.03 6.12
CA ARG A 91 -2.61 10.32 6.79
C ARG A 91 -1.63 10.50 7.94
N SER A 92 -1.51 9.50 8.80
CA SER A 92 -0.57 9.51 9.94
C SER A 92 0.89 9.70 9.49
N LEU A 93 1.24 9.20 8.31
CA LEU A 93 2.59 9.31 7.76
C LEU A 93 2.89 10.69 7.17
N ARG A 94 1.87 11.47 6.78
CA ARG A 94 2.05 12.85 6.28
C ARG A 94 2.18 13.86 7.40
N GLU A 95 1.34 13.68 8.42
CA GLU A 95 1.15 14.68 9.47
C GLU A 95 2.17 14.51 10.61
N GLY A 96 3.04 13.48 10.56
CA GLY A 96 4.03 13.21 11.61
C GLY A 96 3.42 12.94 12.99
N HIS A 97 2.10 12.71 13.04
CA HIS A 97 1.28 12.61 14.25
C HIS A 97 0.64 11.22 14.32
N CYS A 98 0.60 10.65 15.52
CA CYS A 98 -0.06 9.37 15.79
C CYS A 98 -1.58 9.53 15.71
N ASP A 99 -2.25 8.69 14.92
CA ASP A 99 -3.69 8.81 14.62
C ASP A 99 -4.52 7.89 15.54
N PRO A 100 -5.54 8.39 16.27
CA PRO A 100 -6.35 7.61 17.22
C PRO A 100 -7.20 6.50 16.57
N ALA A 101 -7.49 6.58 15.26
CA ALA A 101 -8.22 5.53 14.55
C ALA A 101 -7.48 4.16 14.57
N ARG A 102 -6.15 4.17 14.67
CA ARG A 102 -5.32 2.97 14.77
C ARG A 102 -5.30 2.40 16.19
N ALA A 103 -5.40 3.27 17.20
CA ALA A 103 -5.58 2.87 18.60
C ALA A 103 -6.93 2.17 18.82
N ALA A 104 -7.97 2.56 18.07
CA ALA A 104 -9.27 1.86 18.08
C ALA A 104 -9.16 0.43 17.52
N ILE A 105 -8.37 0.19 16.46
CA ILE A 105 -8.14 -1.16 15.90
C ILE A 105 -7.43 -2.05 16.92
N ALA A 106 -6.38 -1.54 17.59
CA ALA A 106 -5.68 -2.28 18.64
C ALA A 106 -6.64 -2.70 19.78
N LYS A 107 -7.62 -1.85 20.12
CA LYS A 107 -8.62 -2.13 21.14
C LYS A 107 -9.71 -3.12 20.69
N THR A 108 -10.19 -3.03 19.44
CA THR A 108 -11.20 -3.96 18.92
C THR A 108 -10.66 -5.39 18.79
N VAL A 109 -9.39 -5.55 18.41
CA VAL A 109 -8.76 -6.88 18.31
C VAL A 109 -8.56 -7.54 19.69
N GLN A 110 -8.36 -6.75 20.75
CA GLN A 110 -8.23 -7.27 22.12
C GLN A 110 -9.54 -7.80 22.70
N ASN A 111 -10.70 -7.26 22.28
CA ASN A 111 -12.00 -7.63 22.87
C ASN A 111 -12.64 -8.88 22.26
N THR A 112 -12.15 -9.38 21.13
CA THR A 112 -12.66 -10.61 20.48
C THR A 112 -11.78 -11.84 20.69
N ALA A 113 -10.70 -11.72 21.47
CA ALA A 113 -9.77 -12.81 21.75
C ALA A 113 -10.00 -13.38 23.15
N ILE A 114 -11.02 -14.24 23.29
CA ILE A 114 -11.00 -15.30 24.28
C ILE A 114 -10.24 -16.47 23.64
N CYS A 115 -9.10 -16.82 24.25
CA CYS A 115 -8.34 -18.06 24.09
C CYS A 115 -7.74 -18.36 22.70
N THR A 116 -6.46 -18.04 22.53
CA THR A 116 -5.37 -19.03 22.35
C THR A 116 -4.03 -18.31 22.26
N ASP A 117 -3.04 -18.81 22.99
CA ASP A 117 -1.69 -18.30 23.06
C ASP A 117 -1.00 -18.31 21.69
N SER A 118 -0.80 -17.14 21.10
CA SER A 118 0.28 -16.93 20.13
C SER A 118 0.66 -15.46 20.02
N LYS A 119 1.82 -15.15 20.58
CA LYS A 119 2.74 -14.08 20.19
C LYS A 119 2.13 -12.67 20.08
N THR A 120 2.27 -11.93 21.16
CA THR A 120 2.12 -10.48 21.31
C THR A 120 2.84 -9.70 20.19
N GLU A 121 2.16 -9.48 19.05
CA GLU A 121 2.59 -8.47 18.08
C GLU A 121 2.07 -7.12 18.55
N SER A 122 2.87 -6.49 19.40
CA SER A 122 2.80 -5.10 19.82
C SER A 122 2.38 -4.20 18.66
N ALA A 123 1.51 -3.22 18.94
CA ALA A 123 1.08 -2.17 18.03
C ALA A 123 2.29 -1.36 17.49
N ALA A 124 2.99 -1.94 16.53
CA ALA A 124 4.20 -1.39 15.96
C ALA A 124 3.81 -0.17 15.11
N LYS A 125 4.52 0.93 15.34
CA LYS A 125 4.48 2.11 14.47
C LYS A 125 4.67 1.64 13.01
N PRO A 126 3.96 2.21 12.03
CA PRO A 126 4.11 1.79 10.65
C PRO A 126 5.54 2.13 10.22
N GLN A 127 6.36 1.11 9.99
CA GLN A 127 7.77 1.26 9.63
C GLN A 127 7.99 1.38 8.10
N TYR A 128 6.93 1.57 7.32
CA TYR A 128 7.06 1.70 5.86
C TYR A 128 7.28 3.13 5.40
N LYS A 129 8.23 3.30 4.48
CA LYS A 129 8.64 4.61 3.96
C LYS A 129 8.00 4.86 2.61
N LEU A 130 6.85 5.54 2.57
CA LEU A 130 6.11 5.76 1.32
C LEU A 130 6.91 6.52 0.25
N GLY A 131 7.81 7.42 0.66
CA GLY A 131 8.60 8.24 -0.27
C GLY A 131 9.53 7.44 -1.19
N GLN A 132 9.86 6.19 -0.86
CA GLN A 132 10.71 5.36 -1.73
C GLN A 132 9.96 4.74 -2.91
N TRP A 133 8.63 4.70 -2.83
CA TRP A 133 7.79 4.11 -3.86
C TRP A 133 7.41 5.16 -4.90
N TYR A 134 7.53 4.80 -6.17
CA TYR A 134 7.06 5.61 -7.29
C TYR A 134 5.56 5.38 -7.47
N VAL A 135 5.17 4.10 -7.53
CA VAL A 135 3.80 3.66 -7.80
C VAL A 135 3.43 2.48 -6.90
N LEU A 136 2.19 2.50 -6.44
CA LEU A 136 1.50 1.42 -5.74
C LEU A 136 0.22 1.07 -6.51
N VAL A 137 0.03 -0.19 -6.89
CA VAL A 137 -1.21 -0.65 -7.55
C VAL A 137 -1.84 -1.76 -6.74
N PHE A 138 -3.02 -1.50 -6.19
CA PHE A 138 -3.83 -2.48 -5.49
C PHE A 138 -4.77 -3.19 -6.46
N VAL A 139 -4.68 -4.52 -6.52
CA VAL A 139 -5.57 -5.40 -7.27
C VAL A 139 -6.47 -6.14 -6.29
N LEU A 140 -7.78 -5.93 -6.40
CA LEU A 140 -8.77 -6.39 -5.44
C LEU A 140 -9.34 -7.75 -5.83
N HIS A 141 -9.41 -8.66 -4.86
CA HIS A 141 -9.99 -10.00 -5.01
C HIS A 141 -11.48 -10.03 -4.63
N ALA A 142 -12.19 -11.11 -4.98
CA ALA A 142 -13.63 -11.25 -4.71
C ALA A 142 -13.92 -11.23 -3.20
N ALA A 143 -13.06 -11.87 -2.41
CA ALA A 143 -13.17 -11.93 -0.97
C ALA A 143 -13.20 -10.53 -0.31
N ALA A 144 -12.67 -9.49 -0.96
CA ALA A 144 -12.67 -8.13 -0.42
C ALA A 144 -14.06 -7.47 -0.42
N LEU A 145 -15.07 -8.03 -1.11
CA LEU A 145 -16.44 -7.51 -1.05
C LEU A 145 -17.07 -7.73 0.32
N GLU A 146 -17.01 -8.97 0.77
CA GLU A 146 -17.67 -9.45 1.98
C GLU A 146 -16.83 -9.21 3.23
N ALA A 147 -15.54 -8.88 3.05
CA ALA A 147 -14.65 -8.57 4.14
C ALA A 147 -15.15 -7.38 4.99
N SER A 148 -14.95 -7.50 6.30
CA SER A 148 -15.25 -6.41 7.23
C SER A 148 -14.33 -5.21 6.99
N TRP A 149 -14.69 -4.05 7.52
CA TRP A 149 -13.87 -2.85 7.40
C TRP A 149 -12.49 -3.03 8.06
N ALA A 150 -12.47 -3.68 9.23
CA ALA A 150 -11.25 -3.99 9.95
C ALA A 150 -10.33 -4.90 9.14
N ASP A 151 -10.88 -5.92 8.48
CA ASP A 151 -10.09 -6.84 7.64
C ASP A 151 -9.48 -6.14 6.43
N ILE A 152 -10.21 -5.22 5.79
CA ILE A 152 -9.69 -4.42 4.68
C ILE A 152 -8.53 -3.54 5.15
N LEU A 153 -8.70 -2.85 6.28
CA LEU A 153 -7.63 -2.03 6.86
C LEU A 153 -6.39 -2.87 7.18
N LYS A 154 -6.59 -4.01 7.85
CA LYS A 154 -5.52 -4.96 8.18
C LYS A 154 -4.80 -5.46 6.94
N ALA A 155 -5.54 -5.87 5.91
CA ALA A 155 -4.96 -6.38 4.67
C ALA A 155 -4.14 -5.31 3.92
N VAL A 156 -4.58 -4.05 3.93
CA VAL A 156 -3.82 -2.95 3.32
C VAL A 156 -2.55 -2.67 4.11
N ASP A 157 -2.61 -2.59 5.44
CA ASP A 157 -1.44 -2.37 6.30
C ASP A 157 -0.43 -3.52 6.16
N GLU A 158 -0.92 -4.76 6.16
CA GLU A 158 -0.11 -5.97 5.94
C GLU A 158 0.57 -5.96 4.57
N CYS A 159 -0.14 -5.58 3.50
CA CYS A 159 0.44 -5.44 2.17
C CYS A 159 1.60 -4.43 2.14
N LEU A 160 1.42 -3.28 2.79
CA LEU A 160 2.43 -2.21 2.84
C LEU A 160 3.65 -2.64 3.66
N ASN A 161 3.45 -3.24 4.83
CA ASN A 161 4.51 -3.78 5.67
C ASN A 161 5.30 -4.89 4.95
N LYS A 162 4.61 -5.83 4.32
CA LYS A 162 5.25 -6.89 3.52
C LYS A 162 6.01 -6.33 2.32
N ALA A 163 5.48 -5.29 1.66
CA ALA A 163 6.17 -4.66 0.53
C ALA A 163 7.44 -3.94 0.98
N GLU A 164 7.40 -3.26 2.11
CA GLU A 164 8.57 -2.66 2.75
C GLU A 164 9.62 -3.71 3.12
N HIS A 165 9.20 -4.78 3.80
CA HIS A 165 10.11 -5.83 4.21
C HIS A 165 10.75 -6.54 3.00
N LYS A 166 9.95 -6.83 1.96
CA LYS A 166 10.40 -7.58 0.78
C LYS A 166 11.21 -6.73 -0.20
N TYR A 167 10.91 -5.44 -0.33
CA TYR A 167 11.45 -4.60 -1.41
C TYR A 167 11.99 -3.24 -0.94
N GLY A 168 11.70 -2.81 0.29
CA GLY A 168 12.05 -1.49 0.84
C GLY A 168 13.52 -1.37 1.18
N VAL A 169 14.18 -2.47 1.51
CA VAL A 169 15.64 -2.53 1.59
C VAL A 169 16.19 -2.86 0.21
N MET A 170 16.35 -1.83 -0.65
CA MET A 170 17.32 -1.97 -1.74
C MET A 170 18.74 -1.97 -1.14
N ARG A 171 19.12 -3.09 -0.51
CA ARG A 171 20.51 -3.57 -0.56
C ARG A 171 20.84 -3.62 -2.06
N GLY A 172 21.93 -2.96 -2.44
CA GLY A 172 22.30 -2.69 -3.83
C GLY A 172 22.69 -3.92 -4.66
N GLY A 173 21.89 -4.97 -4.68
CA GLY A 173 22.02 -6.09 -5.60
C GLY A 173 20.93 -6.00 -6.65
N GLU A 174 21.34 -5.80 -7.91
CA GLU A 174 20.47 -6.03 -9.05
C GLU A 174 19.86 -7.44 -8.96
N PRO A 175 18.59 -7.64 -9.33
CA PRO A 175 18.11 -8.98 -9.61
C PRO A 175 18.82 -9.44 -10.87
N GLY A 176 19.84 -10.28 -10.72
CA GLY A 176 20.48 -11.01 -11.81
C GLY A 176 19.40 -11.67 -12.66
N GLY A 177 19.17 -11.08 -13.83
CA GLY A 177 18.50 -11.76 -14.91
C GLY A 177 19.42 -12.91 -15.31
N LYS A 178 19.02 -14.14 -15.00
CA LYS A 178 19.66 -15.30 -15.62
C LYS A 178 19.49 -15.13 -17.14
N PRO A 179 20.56 -15.17 -17.94
CA PRO A 179 20.44 -15.36 -19.38
C PRO A 179 19.63 -16.63 -19.61
N ARG A 180 18.67 -16.60 -20.53
CA ARG A 180 18.16 -17.83 -21.13
C ARG A 180 19.26 -18.33 -22.05
N GLU A 181 19.80 -19.52 -21.73
CA GLU A 181 20.42 -20.40 -22.72
C GLU A 181 19.36 -20.95 -23.68
#